data_AF-A0AAW8AQY3-F1
#
_entry.id   AF-A0AAW8AQY3-F1
#
_cell.length_a   1.000
_cell.length_b   1.000
_cell.length_c   1.000
_cell.angle_alpha   90.00
_cell.angle_beta   90.00
_cell.angle_gamma   90.00
#
_symmetry.space_group_name_H-M   'P 1'
#
loop_
_entity.id
_entity.type
_entity.pdbx_description
1 polymer ?
#
loop_
_entity_poly.entity_id
_entity_poly.type
_entity_poly.pdbx_seq_one_letter_code
_entity_poly.pdbx_strand_id
1 'polypeptide(L)' 'RRRPVLLFGREFWSRLINFDLLLDTGMISPGDEQLFHYVETAEEAWAVLETEYELATTPTL' A
#
# COMPACT_ATOMS: atom_id res chain seq x y z
N ARG A 1 2.87 7.81 -12.34
CA ARG A 1 1.98 6.74 -11.83
C ARG A 1 2.32 6.54 -10.37
N ARG A 2 1.31 6.47 -9.49
CA ARG A 2 1.51 6.11 -8.07
C ARG A 2 2.07 4.68 -8.02
N ARG A 3 2.98 4.40 -7.09
CA ARG A 3 3.59 3.06 -6.92
C ARG A 3 3.22 2.56 -5.52
N PRO A 4 2.56 1.40 -5.39
CA PRO A 4 2.25 0.85 -4.09
C PRO A 4 3.54 0.39 -3.38
N VAL A 5 3.54 0.52 -2.06
CA VAL A 5 4.57 0.05 -1.14
C VAL A 5 3.95 -1.06 -0.30
N LEU A 6 4.43 -2.27 -0.50
CA LEU A 6 3.92 -3.46 0.20
C LEU A 6 4.74 -3.70 1.46
N LEU A 7 4.06 -3.73 2.60
CA LEU A 7 4.64 -3.94 3.92
C LEU A 7 4.26 -5.33 4.42
N PHE A 8 5.21 -6.28 4.34
CA PHE A 8 4.99 -7.66 4.81
C PHE A 8 5.05 -7.76 6.33
N GLY A 9 4.01 -8.34 6.94
CA GLY A 9 3.91 -8.54 8.39
C GLY A 9 3.45 -7.28 9.13
N ARG A 10 2.14 -7.08 9.21
CA ARG A 10 1.52 -5.88 9.82
C ARG A 10 2.01 -5.61 11.23
N GLU A 11 2.15 -6.64 12.06
CA GLU A 11 2.55 -6.50 13.46
C GLU A 11 3.95 -5.86 13.61
N PHE A 12 4.87 -6.15 12.69
CA PHE A 12 6.19 -5.53 12.71
C PHE A 12 6.10 -4.05 12.33
N TRP A 13 5.46 -3.75 11.21
CA TRP A 13 5.43 -2.41 10.66
C TRP A 13 4.55 -1.42 11.42
N SER A 14 3.44 -1.87 12.01
CA SER A 14 2.58 -1.01 12.83
C SER A 14 3.26 -0.53 14.11
N ARG A 15 4.30 -1.24 14.57
CA ARG A 15 5.16 -0.82 15.69
C ARG A 15 6.30 0.07 15.25
N LEU A 16 6.77 -0.07 14.00
CA LEU A 16 7.91 0.66 13.48
C LEU A 16 7.51 2.03 12.90
N ILE A 17 6.35 2.12 12.26
CA ILE A 17 5.89 3.31 11.54
C ILE A 17 4.57 3.77 12.13
N ASN A 18 4.53 5.04 12.54
CA ASN A 18 3.29 5.74 12.91
C ASN A 18 2.91 6.72 11.78
N PHE A 19 1.99 6.31 10.91
CA PHE A 19 1.58 7.12 9.76
C PHE A 19 0.84 8.40 10.16
N ASP A 20 0.07 8.38 11.25
CA ASP A 20 -0.60 9.58 11.78
C ASP A 20 0.44 10.63 12.18
N LEU A 21 1.52 10.23 12.86
CA LEU A 21 2.61 11.13 13.20
C LEU A 21 3.33 11.68 11.95
N LEU A 22 3.52 10.85 10.91
CA LEU A 22 4.14 11.31 9.66
C LEU A 22 3.26 12.35 8.94
N LEU A 23 1.94 12.19 8.98
CA LEU A 23 0.98 13.17 8.45
C LEU A 23 1.01 14.45 9.29
N ASP A 24 0.90 14.34 10.61
CA ASP A 24 0.86 15.47 11.54
C ASP A 24 2.13 16.34 11.47
N THR A 25 3.28 15.69 11.25
CA THR A 25 4.57 16.39 11.11
C THR A 25 4.88 16.86 9.69
N GLY A 26 4.00 16.58 8.72
CA GLY A 26 4.17 16.95 7.31
C GLY A 26 5.30 16.21 6.61
N MET A 27 5.72 15.05 7.13
CA MET A 27 6.75 14.20 6.51
C MET A 27 6.23 13.46 5.27
N ILE A 28 4.92 13.23 5.21
CA ILE A 28 4.20 12.76 4.02
C ILE A 28 2.98 13.66 3.76
N SER A 29 2.51 13.73 2.51
CA SER A 29 1.33 14.52 2.17
C SER A 29 0.04 13.76 2.48
N PRO A 30 -1.09 14.47 2.76
CA PRO A 30 -2.39 13.81 2.85
C PRO A 30 -2.71 13.00 1.60
N GLY A 31 -3.06 11.73 1.77
CA GLY A 31 -3.30 10.78 0.69
C GLY A 31 -2.08 9.92 0.32
N ASP A 32 -0.88 10.23 0.81
CA ASP A 32 0.32 9.39 0.61
C ASP A 32 0.26 8.12 1.47
N GLU A 33 -0.48 8.13 2.59
CA GLU A 33 -0.72 6.93 3.40
C GLU A 33 -1.40 5.80 2.61
N GLN A 34 -2.16 6.15 1.56
CA GLN A 34 -2.81 5.19 0.66
C GLN A 34 -1.83 4.47 -0.26
N LEU A 35 -0.57 4.90 -0.33
CA LEU A 35 0.47 4.18 -1.07
C LEU A 35 0.93 2.92 -0.32
N PHE A 36 0.66 2.82 0.98
CA PHE A 36 1.18 1.74 1.82
C PHE A 36 0.10 0.68 2.06
N HIS A 37 0.44 -0.58 1.79
CA HIS A 37 -0.46 -1.71 1.96
C HIS A 37 0.20 -2.77 2.84
N TYR A 38 -0.46 -3.12 3.96
CA TYR A 38 -0.04 -4.26 4.76
C TYR A 38 -0.50 -5.56 4.11
N VAL A 39 0.42 -6.52 4.00
CA VAL A 39 0.17 -7.86 3.45
C VAL A 39 0.84 -8.91 4.32
N GLU A 40 0.26 -10.09 4.41
CA GLU A 40 0.80 -11.24 5.14
C GLU A 40 1.28 -12.35 4.18
N THR A 41 0.73 -12.38 2.96
CA THR A 41 0.99 -13.44 1.98
C THR A 41 1.36 -12.89 0.60
N ALA A 42 1.94 -13.75 -0.24
CA ALA A 42 2.26 -13.41 -1.61
C ALA A 42 0.99 -13.18 -2.44
N GLU A 43 -0.08 -13.90 -2.13
CA GLU A 43 -1.40 -13.78 -2.76
C GLU A 43 -2.03 -12.41 -2.48
N GLU A 44 -1.96 -11.95 -1.23
CA GLU A 44 -2.42 -10.59 -0.87
C GLU A 44 -1.59 -9.51 -1.56
N ALA A 45 -0.27 -9.67 -1.60
CA ALA A 45 0.62 -8.77 -2.34
C ALA A 45 0.25 -8.71 -3.82
N TRP A 46 -0.02 -9.85 -4.44
CA TRP A 46 -0.45 -9.92 -5.84
C TRP A 46 -1.78 -9.22 -6.08
N ALA A 47 -2.78 -9.43 -5.21
CA ALA A 47 -4.09 -8.78 -5.33
C ALA A 47 -4.00 -7.25 -5.25
N VAL A 48 -3.10 -6.70 -4.40
CA VAL A 48 -2.84 -5.26 -4.36
C VAL A 48 -2.24 -4.78 -5.69
N LEU A 49 -1.25 -5.50 -6.23
CA LEU A 49 -0.64 -5.13 -7.50
C LEU A 49 -1.63 -5.20 -8.67
N GLU A 50 -2.50 -6.22 -8.71
CA GLU A 50 -3.56 -6.32 -9.72
C GLU A 50 -4.53 -5.13 -9.66
N THR A 51 -4.89 -4.69 -8.45
CA THR A 51 -5.78 -3.54 -8.24
C THR A 51 -5.11 -2.23 -8.64
N GLU A 52 -3.90 -1.96 -8.14
CA GLU A 52 -3.20 -0.67 -8.32
C GLU A 52 -2.67 -0.46 -9.74
N TYR A 53 -2.31 -1.54 -10.42
CA TYR A 53 -1.86 -1.49 -11.81
C TYR A 53 -2.97 -1.87 -12.82
N GLU A 54 -4.19 -2.11 -12.34
CA GLU A 54 -5.34 -2.54 -13.14
C GLU A 54 -5.02 -3.75 -14.05
N LEU A 55 -4.13 -4.65 -13.61
CA LEU A 55 -3.57 -5.73 -14.43
C LEU A 55 -4.62 -6.73 -14.91
N ALA A 56 -5.77 -6.78 -14.23
CA ALA A 56 -6.90 -7.63 -14.58
C ALA A 56 -7.76 -7.10 -15.74
N THR A 57 -7.40 -5.99 -16.40
CA THR A 57 -8.08 -5.57 -17.64
C THR A 57 -7.66 -6.44 -18.84
N THR A 58 -8.33 -7.58 -18.97
CA THR A 58 -8.52 -8.27 -20.26
C THR A 58 -9.86 -7.77 -20.85
N PRO A 59 -9.90 -7.47 -22.16
CA PRO A 59 -10.69 -6.36 -22.71
C PRO A 59 -12.21 -6.61 -22.71
N THR A 60 -12.94 -5.50 -22.62
CA THR A 60 -14.33 -5.39 -23.05
C THR A 60 -14.51 -6.06 -24.41
N LEU A 61 -15.20 -7.21 -24.42
CA LEU A 61 -15.91 -7.70 -25.61
C LEU A 61 -17.30 -7.08 -25.62
#